data_AF-A0A662JLT1-F1
#
_entry.id   AF-A0A662JLT1-F1
#
_cell.length_a   1.000
_cell.length_b   1.000
_cell.length_c   1.000
_cell.angle_alpha   90.00
_cell.angle_beta   90.00
_cell.angle_gamma   90.00
#
_symmetry.space_group_name_H-M   'P 1'
#
loop_
_entity.id
_entity.type
_entity.pdbx_description
1 polymer ?
#
loop_
_entity_poly.entity_id
_entity_poly.type
_entity_poly.pdbx_seq_one_letter_code
_entity_poly.pdbx_strand_id
1 'polypeptide(L)' 'MPNPLSRYKIELERTGYEQLDVYRYPDHDEVRVKTPSGEVLLVKLPTHRESMSIEEFKEHVVKAAKKKEKEK' A
#
# COMPACT_ATOMS: atom_id res chain seq x y z
N MET A 1 -17.81 8.26 12.67
CA MET A 1 -17.41 6.84 12.52
C MET A 1 -15.99 6.83 11.97
N PRO A 2 -15.02 6.07 12.51
CA PRO A 2 -13.70 5.99 11.89
C PRO A 2 -13.86 5.32 10.53
N ASN A 3 -13.49 6.05 9.47
CA ASN A 3 -13.55 5.59 8.09
C ASN A 3 -12.67 4.34 7.94
N PRO A 4 -13.15 3.18 7.45
CA PRO A 4 -12.32 1.99 7.26
C PRO A 4 -11.05 2.24 6.42
N LEU A 5 -11.09 3.23 5.52
CA LEU A 5 -9.94 3.71 4.76
C LEU A 5 -8.78 4.20 5.66
N SER A 6 -9.10 4.64 6.88
CA SER A 6 -8.12 5.10 7.84
C SER A 6 -7.26 3.97 8.40
N ARG A 7 -7.76 2.74 8.52
CA ARG A 7 -7.00 1.66 9.17
C ARG A 7 -5.80 1.21 8.34
N TYR A 8 -6.00 0.94 7.06
CA TYR A 8 -4.91 0.58 6.14
C TYR A 8 -3.87 1.69 6.04
N LYS A 9 -4.33 2.94 5.94
CA LYS A 9 -3.46 4.12 5.91
C LYS A 9 -2.62 4.25 7.19
N ILE A 10 -3.24 4.17 8.36
CA ILE A 10 -2.57 4.26 9.67
C ILE A 10 -1.53 3.15 9.85
N GLU A 11 -1.88 1.90 9.54
CA GLU A 11 -0.94 0.79 9.69
C GLU A 11 0.23 0.85 8.72
N LEU A 12 0.02 1.39 7.51
CA LEU A 12 1.09 1.64 6.56
C LEU A 12 2.01 2.78 7.03
N GLU A 13 1.43 3.88 7.55
CA GLU A 13 2.18 5.02 8.10
C GLU A 13 3.10 4.61 9.26
N ARG A 14 2.71 3.63 10.09
CA ARG A 14 3.57 3.05 11.14
C ARG A 14 4.85 2.39 10.60
N THR A 15 4.88 2.02 9.33
CA THR A 15 6.08 1.48 8.67
C THR A 15 6.95 2.55 8.00
N GLY A 16 6.54 3.81 8.08
CA GLY A 16 7.18 4.94 7.40
C GLY A 16 6.73 5.15 5.95
N TYR A 17 5.82 4.32 5.44
CA TYR A 17 5.22 4.47 4.11
C TYR A 17 3.88 5.19 4.21
N GLU A 18 3.59 6.12 3.31
CA GLU A 18 2.32 6.85 3.29
C GLU A 18 1.46 6.38 2.12
N GLN A 19 0.19 6.01 2.39
CA GLN A 19 -0.77 5.71 1.33
C GLN A 19 -1.35 7.03 0.79
N LEU A 20 -1.12 7.30 -0.50
CA LEU A 20 -1.64 8.48 -1.18
C LEU A 20 -3.01 8.19 -1.80
N ASP A 21 -3.05 7.27 -2.76
CA ASP A 21 -4.23 6.94 -3.55
C ASP A 21 -4.37 5.42 -3.68
N VAL A 22 -5.59 4.95 -3.96
CA VAL A 22 -5.87 3.56 -4.32
C VAL A 22 -6.75 3.52 -5.55
N TYR A 23 -6.26 2.86 -6.59
CA TYR A 23 -6.97 2.62 -7.84
C TYR A 23 -7.56 1.21 -7.82
N ARG A 24 -8.86 1.10 -8.06
CA ARG A 24 -9.57 -0.19 -8.09
C ARG A 24 -9.69 -0.67 -9.53
N TYR A 25 -9.16 -1.85 -9.81
CA TYR A 25 -9.32 -2.58 -11.07
C TYR A 25 -10.30 -3.74 -10.89
N PRO A 26 -10.74 -4.43 -11.96
CA PRO A 26 -11.70 -5.53 -11.83
C PRO A 26 -11.23 -6.72 -10.98
N ASP A 27 -9.94 -7.01 -10.96
CA ASP A 27 -9.33 -8.20 -10.33
C ASP A 27 -8.36 -7.86 -9.17
N HIS A 28 -7.94 -6.61 -9.05
CA HIS A 28 -6.96 -6.18 -8.05
C HIS A 28 -7.09 -4.69 -7.71
N ASP A 29 -6.35 -4.25 -6.70
CA ASP A 29 -6.14 -2.83 -6.42
C ASP A 29 -4.67 -2.45 -6.66
N GLU A 30 -4.44 -1.21 -7.09
CA GLU A 30 -3.11 -0.60 -7.12
C GLU A 30 -3.04 0.54 -6.10
N VAL A 31 -2.00 0.52 -5.27
CA VAL A 31 -1.81 1.44 -4.17
C VAL A 31 -0.65 2.35 -4.49
N ARG A 32 -0.92 3.65 -4.53
CA ARG A 32 0.12 4.66 -4.68
C ARG A 32 0.67 5.00 -3.29
N VAL A 33 1.96 4.77 -3.09
CA VAL A 33 2.63 4.95 -1.81
C VAL A 33 3.79 5.91 -1.93
N LYS A 34 3.98 6.73 -0.91
CA LYS A 34 5.19 7.51 -0.71
C LYS A 34 6.12 6.74 0.22
N THR A 35 7.37 6.56 -0.19
CA THR A 35 8.41 5.88 0.59
C THR A 35 8.99 6.82 1.66
N PRO A 36 9.70 6.29 2.66
CA PRO A 36 10.46 7.11 3.60
C PRO A 36 11.51 8.02 2.92
N SER A 37 12.04 7.63 1.76
CA SER A 37 12.97 8.44 0.94
C SER A 37 12.28 9.60 0.21
N GLY A 38 10.95 9.67 0.26
CA GLY A 38 10.14 10.70 -0.40
C GLY A 38 9.76 10.36 -1.84
N GLU A 39 10.16 9.20 -2.34
CA GLU A 39 9.76 8.73 -3.67
C GLU A 39 8.31 8.25 -3.68
N VAL A 40 7.65 8.39 -4.82
CA VAL A 40 6.28 7.91 -5.01
C VAL A 40 6.28 6.70 -5.92
N LEU A 41 5.76 5.59 -5.44
CA LEU A 41 5.70 4.30 -6.12
C LEU A 41 4.25 3.85 -6.27
N LEU A 42 3.95 3.19 -7.37
CA LEU A 42 2.68 2.49 -7.57
C LEU A 42 2.88 1.01 -7.32
N VAL A 43 2.16 0.42 -6.36
CA VAL A 43 2.26 -0.98 -5.98
C VAL A 43 0.99 -1.71 -6.40
N LYS A 44 1.14 -2.75 -7.23
CA LYS A 44 0.05 -3.64 -7.59
C LYS A 44 -0.16 -4.70 -6.51
N LEU A 45 -1.37 -4.79 -5.96
CA LEU A 45 -1.76 -5.85 -5.04
C LEU A 45 -2.16 -7.12 -5.81
N PRO A 46 -2.08 -8.31 -5.19
CA PRO A 46 -2.51 -9.55 -5.81
C PRO A 46 -4.04 -9.69 -5.96
N THR A 47 -4.81 -8.96 -5.14
CA THR A 47 -6.28 -8.93 -5.13
C THR A 47 -6.73 -7.60 -4.50
N HIS A 48 -8.01 -7.44 -4.23
CA HIS A 48 -8.51 -6.28 -3.51
C HIS A 48 -8.02 -6.23 -2.06
N ARG A 49 -7.68 -5.05 -1.56
CA ARG A 49 -7.16 -4.86 -0.20
C ARG A 49 -8.13 -5.32 0.91
N GLU A 50 -9.43 -5.31 0.60
CA GLU A 50 -10.51 -5.75 1.51
C GLU A 50 -10.58 -7.28 1.64
N SER A 51 -10.03 -8.00 0.67
CA SER A 51 -9.96 -9.47 0.65
C SER A 51 -8.75 -10.02 1.40
N MET A 52 -7.89 -9.15 1.95
CA MET A 52 -6.71 -9.50 2.74
C MET A 52 -6.76 -8.85 4.12
N SER A 53 -6.08 -9.45 5.09
CA SER A 53 -5.87 -8.83 6.39
C SER A 53 -5.02 -7.57 6.27
N ILE A 54 -5.10 -6.68 7.27
CA ILE A 54 -4.33 -5.44 7.28
C ILE A 54 -2.81 -5.73 7.36
N GLU A 55 -2.42 -6.81 8.03
CA GLU A 55 -1.02 -7.26 8.07
C GLU A 55 -0.53 -7.78 6.74
N GLU A 56 -1.31 -8.60 6.04
CA GLU A 56 -0.96 -9.06 4.68
C GLU A 56 -0.83 -7.89 3.71
N PHE A 57 -1.78 -6.94 3.75
CA PHE A 57 -1.70 -5.71 2.96
C PHE A 57 -0.40 -4.96 3.20
N LYS A 58 -0.08 -4.70 4.47
CA LYS A 58 1.14 -3.98 4.87
C LYS A 58 2.39 -4.69 4.39
N GLU A 59 2.47 -6.02 4.56
CA GLU A 59 3.60 -6.80 4.08
C GLU A 59 3.77 -6.74 2.57
N HIS A 60 2.69 -6.92 1.81
CA HIS A 60 2.73 -6.85 0.35
C HIS A 60 3.21 -5.49 -0.14
N VAL A 61 2.65 -4.41 0.41
CA VAL A 61 3.01 -3.05 0.02
C VAL A 61 4.48 -2.76 0.33
N VAL A 62 4.95 -3.07 1.54
CA VAL A 62 6.34 -2.79 1.94
C VAL A 62 7.32 -3.66 1.15
N LYS A 63 7.04 -4.95 0.95
CA LYS A 63 7.90 -5.85 0.15
C LYS A 63 8.00 -5.37 -1.29
N ALA A 64 6.87 -5.00 -1.91
CA ALA A 64 6.85 -4.52 -3.29
C ALA A 64 7.52 -3.15 -3.45
N ALA A 65 7.28 -2.22 -2.52
CA ALA A 65 7.91 -0.90 -2.52
C ALA A 65 9.44 -1.03 -2.40
N LYS A 66 9.94 -1.79 -1.42
CA LYS A 66 11.37 -2.04 -1.24
C LYS A 66 12.03 -2.68 -2.46
N LYS A 67 11.31 -3.57 -3.16
CA LYS A 67 11.81 -4.17 -4.40
C LYS A 67 11.96 -3.11 -5.49
N LYS A 68 10.94 -2.27 -5.68
CA LYS A 68 10.97 -1.18 -6.66
C LYS A 68 12.00 -0.09 -6.35
N GLU A 69 12.25 0.20 -5.08
CA GLU A 69 13.32 1.13 -4.64
C GLU A 69 14.72 0.60 -5.00
N LYS A 70 14.91 -0.74 -5.09
CA LYS A 70 16.20 -1.36 -5.44
C LYS A 70 16.42 -1.56 -6.93
N GLU A 71 15.35 -1.64 -7.72
CA GLU A 71 15.40 -1.87 -9.17
C GLU A 71 15.61 -0.57 -9.97
N LYS A 72 15.70 0.57 -9.28
CA LYS A 72 15.77 1.92 -9.84
C LYS A 72 17.16 2.51 -9.61
#